data_AF-A0A2M7DQD4-F1
#
_entry.id   AF-A0A2M7DQD4-F1
#
_cell.length_a   1.000
_cell.length_b   1.000
_cell.length_c   1.000
_cell.angle_alpha   90.00
_cell.angle_beta   90.00
_cell.angle_gamma   90.00
#
_symmetry.space_group_name_H-M   'P 1'
#
loop_
_entity.id
_entity.type
_entity.pdbx_description
1 polymer ?
#
loop_
_entity_poly.entity_id
_entity_poly.type
_entity_poly.pdbx_seq_one_letter_code
_entity_poly.pdbx_strand_id
1 'polypeptide(L)' 'YKLTGETKFKQAFEMLQIGTWITFYLAMLNEVDPVKIPYVDWFKKELKK' A
#
# COMPACT_ATOMS: atom_id res chain seq x y z
N TYR A 1 -9.37 14.92 -5.63
CA TYR A 1 -8.16 15.61 -5.14
C TYR A 1 -7.20 15.80 -6.32
N LYS A 2 -6.59 16.97 -6.50
CA LYS A 2 -5.58 17.20 -7.55
C LYS A 2 -4.19 17.03 -6.94
N LEU A 3 -3.30 16.33 -7.64
CA LEU A 3 -1.91 16.15 -7.23
C LEU A 3 -1.15 17.48 -7.40
N THR A 4 -0.41 17.87 -6.38
CA THR A 4 0.24 19.19 -6.24
C THR A 4 1.73 19.15 -6.48
N GLY A 5 2.32 17.96 -6.60
CA GLY A 5 3.75 17.79 -6.83
C GLY A 5 4.23 18.50 -8.09
N GLU A 6 5.36 19.18 -8.00
CA GLU A 6 5.97 19.95 -9.10
C GLU A 6 6.41 19.07 -10.28
N THR A 7 6.73 17.79 -10.00
CA THR A 7 7.19 16.82 -11.00
C THR A 7 6.29 15.60 -11.01
N LYS A 8 6.28 14.87 -12.13
CA LYS A 8 5.56 13.59 -12.24
C LYS A 8 6.00 12.58 -11.19
N PHE A 9 7.28 12.60 -10.81
CA PHE A 9 7.80 11.78 -9.72
C PHE A 9 7.17 12.16 -8.37
N LYS A 10 7.18 13.45 -8.00
CA LYS A 10 6.54 13.92 -6.76
C LYS A 10 5.04 13.60 -6.73
N GLN A 11 4.34 13.78 -7.86
CA GLN A 11 2.92 13.45 -8.01
C GLN A 11 2.65 11.95 -7.81
N ALA A 12 3.53 11.07 -8.31
CA ALA A 12 3.41 9.63 -8.12
C ALA A 12 3.55 9.24 -6.63
N PHE A 13 4.49 9.85 -5.92
CA PHE A 13 4.66 9.63 -4.48
C PHE A 13 3.49 10.20 -3.65
N GLU A 14 2.94 11.36 -4.03
CA GLU A 14 1.71 11.89 -3.42
C GLU A 14 0.54 10.93 -3.59
N MET A 15 0.34 10.40 -4.81
CA MET A 15 -0.71 9.40 -5.07
C MET A 15 -0.47 8.14 -4.25
N LEU A 16 0.77 7.65 -4.17
CA LEU A 16 1.13 6.46 -3.40
C LEU A 16 0.81 6.67 -1.91
N GLN A 17 1.19 7.81 -1.35
CA GLN A 17 0.93 8.14 0.05
C GLN A 17 -0.58 8.19 0.35
N ILE A 18 -1.37 8.81 -0.53
CA ILE A 18 -2.83 8.85 -0.39
C ILE A 18 -3.40 7.43 -0.46
N GLY A 19 -2.92 6.61 -1.40
CA GLY A 19 -3.31 5.20 -1.53
C GLY A 19 -3.05 4.44 -0.23
N THR A 20 -1.88 4.62 0.39
CA THR A 20 -1.53 3.97 1.66
C THR A 20 -2.50 4.31 2.78
N TRP A 21 -2.86 5.60 2.93
CA TRP A 21 -3.84 5.99 3.95
C TRP A 21 -5.23 5.41 3.67
N ILE A 22 -5.69 5.45 2.41
CA ILE A 22 -6.98 4.86 2.03
C ILE A 22 -7.00 3.37 2.39
N THR A 23 -5.97 2.61 2.03
CA THR A 23 -5.90 1.18 2.32
C THR A 23 -5.83 0.89 3.83
N PHE A 24 -5.11 1.71 4.58
CA PHE A 24 -5.00 1.58 6.03
C PHE A 24 -6.36 1.77 6.73
N TYR A 25 -7.06 2.86 6.41
CA TYR A 25 -8.40 3.10 6.97
C TYR A 25 -9.43 2.08 6.50
N LEU A 26 -9.33 1.60 5.25
CA LEU A 26 -10.20 0.56 4.75
C LEU A 26 -10.00 -0.77 5.50
N ALA A 27 -8.77 -1.15 5.78
CA ALA A 27 -8.46 -2.33 6.58
C ALA A 27 -9.05 -2.21 8.00
N MET A 28 -8.89 -1.06 8.66
CA MET A 28 -9.50 -0.82 9.97
C MET A 28 -11.03 -0.90 9.93
N LEU A 29 -11.67 -0.32 8.91
CA LEU A 29 -13.13 -0.36 8.74
C LEU A 29 -13.66 -1.78 8.54
N ASN A 30 -12.88 -2.65 7.89
CA ASN A 30 -13.23 -4.05 7.66
C ASN A 30 -12.72 -4.99 8.78
N GLU A 31 -12.21 -4.43 9.89
CA GLU A 31 -11.66 -5.21 11.02
C GLU A 31 -10.53 -6.18 10.61
N VAL A 32 -9.79 -5.83 9.55
CA VAL A 32 -8.63 -6.57 9.07
C VAL A 32 -7.35 -5.92 9.58
N ASP A 33 -6.41 -6.73 10.04
CA ASP A 33 -5.07 -6.25 10.43
C ASP A 33 -4.35 -5.64 9.20
N PRO A 34 -4.10 -4.31 9.17
CA PRO A 34 -3.44 -3.65 8.04
C PRO A 34 -1.95 -3.98 7.92
N VAL A 35 -1.33 -4.54 8.96
CA VAL A 35 0.11 -4.84 9.01
C VAL A 35 0.39 -6.28 8.59
N LYS A 36 -0.60 -7.17 8.74
CA LYS A 36 -0.43 -8.59 8.45
C LYS A 36 -0.29 -8.85 6.95
N ILE A 37 0.81 -9.51 6.56
CA ILE A 37 1.04 -9.97 5.18
C ILE A 37 1.00 -11.51 5.18
N PRO A 38 -0.19 -12.15 5.05
CA PRO A 38 -0.35 -13.58 5.31
C PRO A 38 0.39 -14.48 4.31
N TYR A 39 0.59 -14.03 3.07
CA TYR A 39 1.16 -14.86 2.01
C TYR A 39 2.67 -14.68 1.84
N VAL A 40 3.31 -13.78 2.59
CA VAL A 40 4.73 -13.43 2.36
C VAL A 40 5.65 -14.64 2.53
N ASP A 41 5.38 -15.50 3.52
CA ASP A 41 6.21 -16.66 3.79
C ASP A 41 5.97 -17.77 2.77
N TRP A 42 4.75 -17.90 2.24
CA TRP A 42 4.46 -18.79 1.12
C TRP A 42 5.17 -18.31 -0.16
N PHE A 43 5.07 -17.03 -0.50
CA PHE A 43 5.76 -16.43 -1.65
C PHE A 43 7.28 -16.58 -1.57
N LYS A 44 7.88 -16.33 -0.39
CA LYS A 44 9.32 -16.54 -0.16
C LYS A 44 9.75 -18.00 -0.35
N LYS A 45 8.88 -18.96 -0.07
CA LYS A 45 9.16 -20.40 -0.29
C LYS A 45 9.11 -20.75 -1.77
N GLU A 46 8.11 -20.25 -2.51
CA GLU A 46 8.00 -20.49 -3.95
C GLU A 46 9.16 -19.88 -4.75
N LEU A 47 9.67 -18.70 -4.37
CA LEU A 47 10.82 -18.09 -5.04
C LEU A 47 12.16 -18.83 -4.82
N LYS A 48 12.24 -19.72 -3.83
CA LYS A 48 13.44 -20.52 -3.52
C LYS A 48 13.46 -21.87 -4.24
N LYS A 49 12.38 -22.23 -4.91
CA LYS A 49 12.24 -23.45 -5.70
C LYS A 49 12.84 -23.25 -7.08
#